data_AF-A0A2D0IZH1-F1
#
_entry.id   AF-A0A2D0IZH1-F1
#
_cell.length_a   1.000
_cell.length_b   1.000
_cell.length_c   1.000
_cell.angle_alpha   90.00
_cell.angle_beta   90.00
_cell.angle_gamma   90.00
#
_symmetry.space_group_name_H-M   'P 1'
#
loop_
_entity.id
_entity.type
_entity.pdbx_description
1 polymer ?
#
loop_
_entity_poly.entity_id
_entity_poly.type
_entity_poly.pdbx_seq_one_letter_code
_entity_poly.pdbx_strand_id
1 'polypeptide(L)' 'MMNKHINWLCSFMTDFGKRLATLRKARQLTQIELANLLDIQPRMVGRWEQGQVTPACGWQSPA' A
#
# COMPACT_ATOMS: atom_id res chain seq x y z
N MET A 1 11.17 27.41 -15.13
CA MET A 1 11.84 26.19 -14.65
C MET A 1 11.09 25.70 -13.42
N MET A 2 10.38 24.57 -13.52
CA MET A 2 9.52 24.09 -12.43
C MET A 2 10.41 23.54 -11.29
N ASN A 3 10.20 24.07 -10.09
CA ASN A 3 11.00 23.77 -8.89
C ASN A 3 11.02 22.27 -8.59
N LYS A 4 12.20 21.66 -8.75
CA LYS A 4 12.64 20.35 -8.21
C LYS A 4 12.20 20.05 -6.77
N HIS A 5 11.90 21.08 -5.97
CA HIS A 5 11.36 20.96 -4.61
C HIS A 5 9.87 20.60 -4.54
N ILE A 6 9.04 21.00 -5.52
CA ILE A 6 7.59 20.67 -5.56
C ILE A 6 7.38 19.21 -5.95
N ASN A 7 8.24 18.68 -6.83
CA ASN A 7 8.18 17.30 -7.28
C ASN A 7 8.45 16.30 -6.13
N TRP A 8 9.23 16.71 -5.13
CA TRP A 8 9.56 15.88 -3.96
C TRP A 8 8.38 15.74 -2.97
N LEU A 9 7.63 16.82 -2.78
CA LEU A 9 6.44 16.83 -1.91
C LEU A 9 5.27 16.05 -2.55
N CYS A 10 5.09 16.15 -3.87
CA CYS A 10 4.10 15.34 -4.58
C CYS A 10 4.41 13.84 -4.50
N SER A 11 5.68 13.43 -4.60
CA SER A 11 6.09 12.02 -4.48
C SER A 11 5.88 11.43 -3.07
N PHE A 12 5.84 12.26 -2.03
CA PHE A 12 5.67 11.80 -0.65
C PHE A 12 4.21 11.47 -0.30
N MET A 13 3.24 12.00 -1.06
CA MET A 13 1.81 11.94 -0.72
C MET A 13 0.96 10.93 -1.53
N THR A 14 1.46 10.35 -2.63
CA THR A 14 0.59 9.61 -3.58
C THR A 14 0.93 8.14 -3.84
N ASP A 15 1.92 7.55 -3.15
CA ASP A 15 2.38 6.20 -3.53
C ASP A 15 2.36 5.15 -2.41
N PHE A 16 1.35 5.20 -1.53
CA PHE A 16 1.16 4.14 -0.51
C PHE A 16 1.17 2.74 -1.14
N GLY A 17 0.39 2.53 -2.21
CA GLY A 17 0.31 1.25 -2.91
C GLY A 17 1.65 0.78 -3.47
N LYS A 18 2.39 1.67 -4.13
CA LYS A 18 3.71 1.35 -4.66
C LYS A 18 4.72 1.05 -3.56
N ARG A 19 4.72 1.80 -2.46
CA ARG A 19 5.60 1.55 -1.30
C ARG A 19 5.27 0.22 -0.63
N LEU A 20 3.99 -0.10 -0.48
CA LEU A 20 3.53 -1.39 0.04
C LEU A 20 4.02 -2.54 -0.85
N ALA A 21 3.86 -2.42 -2.17
CA ALA A 21 4.34 -3.42 -3.12
C ALA A 21 5.86 -3.61 -3.07
N THR A 22 6.62 -2.52 -2.97
CA THR A 22 8.08 -2.56 -2.85
C THR A 22 8.50 -3.29 -1.56
N LEU A 23 7.90 -2.95 -0.42
CA LEU A 23 8.22 -3.61 0.86
C LEU A 23 7.82 -5.09 0.88
N ARG A 24 6.68 -5.43 0.28
CA ARG A 24 6.22 -6.82 0.15
C ARG A 24 7.22 -7.64 -0.66
N LYS A 25 7.65 -7.14 -1.82
CA LYS A 25 8.63 -7.80 -2.69
C LYS A 25 10.01 -7.90 -2.02
N ALA A 26 10.45 -6.88 -1.30
CA ALA A 26 11.70 -6.91 -0.55
C ALA A 26 11.72 -8.00 0.53
N ARG A 27 10.55 -8.32 1.10
CA ARG A 27 10.35 -9.43 2.03
C ARG A 27 10.02 -10.77 1.36
N GLN A 28 10.06 -10.83 0.02
CA GLN A 28 9.74 -12.02 -0.77
C GLN A 28 8.33 -12.59 -0.51
N LEU A 29 7.40 -11.71 -0.11
CA LEU A 29 6.01 -12.10 0.17
C LEU A 29 5.15 -12.02 -1.10
N THR A 30 4.25 -12.96 -1.27
CA THR A 30 3.14 -12.89 -2.22
C THR A 30 2.04 -11.97 -1.68
N GLN A 31 1.12 -11.52 -2.54
CA GLN A 31 -0.04 -10.73 -2.09
C GLN A 31 -0.94 -11.53 -1.14
N ILE A 32 -1.02 -12.85 -1.32
CA ILE A 32 -1.80 -13.75 -0.45
C ILE A 32 -1.17 -13.86 0.92
N GLU A 33 0.16 -14.06 1.00
CA GLU A 33 0.87 -14.13 2.28
C GLU A 33 0.77 -12.81 3.06
N LEU A 34 0.93 -11.67 2.37
CA LEU A 34 0.71 -10.37 3.02
C LEU A 34 -0.73 -10.20 3.52
N ALA A 35 -1.71 -10.69 2.76
CA ALA A 35 -3.11 -10.62 3.14
C ALA A 35 -3.41 -11.49 4.35
N ASN A 36 -2.86 -12.71 4.41
CA ASN A 36 -2.98 -13.62 5.54
C ASN A 36 -2.33 -13.02 6.80
N LEU A 37 -1.17 -12.37 6.68
CA LEU A 37 -0.52 -11.69 7.80
C LEU A 37 -1.33 -10.52 8.37
N LEU A 38 -2.12 -9.87 7.52
CA LEU A 38 -2.97 -8.73 7.88
C LEU A 38 -4.42 -9.16 8.20
N ASP A 39 -4.73 -10.45 8.11
CA ASP A 39 -6.09 -11.00 8.21
C ASP A 39 -7.11 -10.28 7.32
N ILE A 40 -6.73 -10.02 6.07
CA ILE A 40 -7.59 -9.38 5.07
C ILE A 40 -7.72 -10.26 3.82
N GLN A 41 -8.72 -9.97 3.00
CA GLN A 41 -8.90 -10.65 1.72
C GLN A 41 -7.75 -10.29 0.75
N PRO A 42 -7.10 -11.25 0.05
CA PRO A 42 -6.00 -10.98 -0.88
C PRO A 42 -6.31 -9.93 -1.96
N ARG A 43 -7.57 -9.86 -2.41
CA ARG A 43 -8.03 -8.84 -3.35
C ARG A 43 -7.85 -7.40 -2.84
N MET A 44 -7.85 -7.20 -1.52
CA MET A 44 -7.65 -5.89 -0.88
C MET A 44 -6.22 -5.41 -1.05
N VAL A 45 -5.24 -6.31 -0.88
CA VAL A 45 -3.81 -6.01 -1.10
C VAL A 45 -3.58 -5.56 -2.55
N GLY A 46 -4.16 -6.27 -3.52
CA GLY A 46 -4.07 -5.87 -4.93
C GLY A 46 -4.65 -4.47 -5.18
N ARG A 47 -5.81 -4.16 -4.60
CA ARG A 47 -6.44 -2.84 -4.69
C ARG A 47 -5.62 -1.73 -4.02
N TRP A 48 -4.98 -2.04 -2.90
CA TRP A 48 -4.07 -1.11 -2.21
C TRP A 48 -2.84 -0.82 -3.06
N GLU A 49 -2.20 -1.86 -3.61
CA GLU A 49 -1.01 -1.72 -4.46
C GLU A 49 -1.28 -0.94 -5.74
N GLN A 50 -2.49 -1.06 -6.31
CA GLN A 50 -2.93 -0.32 -7.48
C GLN A 50 -3.44 1.10 -7.15
N GLY A 51 -3.52 1.47 -5.86
CA GLY A 51 -4.03 2.78 -5.43
C GLY A 51 -5.54 2.97 -5.61
N GLN A 52 -6.29 1.89 -5.87
CA GLN A 52 -7.74 1.94 -6.06
C GLN A 52 -8.51 2.17 -4.75
N VAL A 53 -7.95 1.67 -3.65
CA VAL A 53 -8.53 1.78 -2.31
C VAL A 53 -7.39 2.06 -1.34
N THR A 54 -7.52 3.09 -0.51
CA THR A 54 -6.65 3.27 0.64
C THR A 54 -7.18 2.44 1.80
N PRO A 55 -6.33 1.81 2.63
CA PRO A 55 -6.79 1.17 3.86
C PRO A 55 -7.58 2.19 4.67
N ALA A 56 -8.88 1.95 4.85
CA ALA A 56 -9.69 2.77 5.73
C ALA A 56 -9.21 2.56 7.17
N CYS A 57 -9.21 3.61 7.98
CA CYS A 57 -9.00 3.53 9.42
C CYS A 57 -10.22 2.87 10.09
N GLY A 58 -10.43 1.59 9.81
CA GLY A 58 -11.51 0.78 10.33
C GLY A 58 -10.97 -0.59 10.73
N TRP A 59 -9.87 -0.63 11.48
CA TRP A 59 -9.46 -1.83 12.20
C TRP A 59 -10.54 -2.17 13.22
N GLN A 60 -11.55 -2.91 12.78
CA GLN A 60 -12.52 -3.55 13.64
C GLN A 60 -11.90 -4.90 13.95
N SER A 61 -11.32 -5.01 15.16
CA SER A 61 -10.80 -6.27 15.68
C SER A 61 -11.84 -7.38 15.47
N PRO A 62 -11.45 -8.57 14.98
CA PRO A 62 -12.30 -9.74 15.13
C PRO A 62 -12.47 -9.98 16.64
N ALA A 63 -13.71 -10.23 17.06
CA ALA A 63 -14.06 -10.65 18.42
C ALA A 63 -13.59 -12.08 18.68
#